data_AF-A0A7Y4XCQ3-F1
#
_entry.id   AF-A0A7Y4XCQ3-F1
#
_cell.length_a   1.000
_cell.length_b   1.000
_cell.length_c   1.000
_cell.angle_alpha   90.00
_cell.angle_beta   90.00
_cell.angle_gamma   90.00
#
_symmetry.space_group_name_H-M   'P 1'
#
loop_
_entity.id
_entity.type
_entity.pdbx_description
1 polymer ?
#
loop_
_entity_poly.entity_id
_entity_poly.type
_entity_poly.pdbx_seq_one_letter_code
_entity_poly.pdbx_strand_id
1 'polypeptide(L)'
;MNKEHPPFDGTSVRWWQAPRAQAILGYGAALLLCLLVMGWTYDLRREARHLPYYYQGDAMYYHLTTKALVENGWYQDIPQLGAPGHLNLRDVPTSDNNLHFLLQKLLAARAKSYHAVLNNFFLLTFPLVMLCALFALRQLGLSWLVGTAMSLLYTFLPYHIIRNEHHLFLSAYWQVPLFLLVLFWLLRGELNVNHWRTWRGAFALIVAVLLGSSGYYYAFFACFFLLIAAGLLWLQQPKWGEWRVAVLPFALIALIAVLVAAHLYPSIRYVNQNGPTAVISRVAGDADAYGLRMAQMLMPVRFHRWKPLADFKTEYNLRALINENDDASLGFVGALGFLGLLWWFLFRRPPLTQLNESGQRGWFHQLSTLTVFGFLLATIGGVGSLVALFGLT
;
A
#
# COMPACT_ATOMS: atom_id res chain seq x y z
N MET A 1 32.45 -2.36 -66.74
CA MET A 1 31.31 -2.02 -65.85
C MET A 1 31.27 -3.05 -64.72
N ASN A 2 32.08 -2.85 -63.69
CA ASN A 2 31.97 -3.62 -62.45
C ASN A 2 30.93 -2.91 -61.58
N LYS A 3 29.81 -3.59 -61.29
CA LYS A 3 28.85 -3.15 -60.27
C LYS A 3 29.43 -3.52 -58.91
N GLU A 4 29.95 -2.54 -58.20
CA GLU A 4 30.26 -2.67 -56.78
C GLU A 4 28.94 -2.88 -56.01
N HIS A 5 28.81 -4.03 -55.36
CA HIS A 5 27.77 -4.25 -54.36
C HIS A 5 28.14 -3.46 -53.10
N PRO A 6 27.21 -2.70 -52.50
CA PRO A 6 27.48 -2.03 -51.24
C PRO A 6 27.70 -3.08 -50.14
N PRO A 7 28.59 -2.81 -49.17
CA PRO A 7 28.79 -3.72 -48.04
C PRO A 7 27.48 -3.80 -47.23
N PHE A 8 27.04 -5.03 -46.94
CA PHE A 8 26.00 -5.28 -45.96
C PHE A 8 26.47 -4.71 -44.61
N ASP A 9 25.89 -3.59 -44.20
CA ASP A 9 26.11 -3.02 -42.88
C ASP A 9 25.48 -3.96 -41.84
N GLY A 10 26.33 -4.77 -41.22
CA GLY A 10 25.97 -5.90 -40.37
C GLY A 10 25.49 -5.53 -38.97
N THR A 11 25.16 -4.27 -38.68
CA THR A 11 24.61 -3.88 -37.38
C THR A 11 23.08 -3.95 -37.38
N SER A 12 22.54 -5.16 -37.53
CA SER A 12 21.15 -5.40 -37.11
C SER A 12 21.09 -5.25 -35.59
N VAL A 13 20.69 -4.07 -35.12
CA VAL A 13 20.36 -3.86 -33.71
C VAL A 13 19.29 -4.88 -33.36
N ARG A 14 19.69 -5.88 -32.56
CA ARG A 14 18.81 -6.99 -32.19
C ARG A 14 17.56 -6.39 -31.55
N TRP A 15 16.37 -6.79 -31.97
CA TRP A 15 15.10 -6.14 -31.55
C TRP A 15 14.92 -6.05 -30.01
N TRP A 16 15.51 -6.98 -29.26
CA TRP A 16 15.52 -6.98 -27.79
C TRP A 16 16.42 -5.91 -27.14
N GLN A 17 17.22 -5.19 -27.93
CA GLN A 17 18.00 -4.03 -27.48
C GLN A 17 17.16 -2.74 -27.50
N ALA A 18 15.98 -2.75 -28.13
CA ALA A 18 15.08 -1.60 -28.10
C ALA A 18 14.56 -1.35 -26.66
N PRO A 19 14.55 -0.10 -26.16
CA PRO A 19 14.15 0.20 -24.77
C PRO A 19 12.76 -0.32 -24.39
N ARG A 20 11.81 -0.32 -25.35
CA ARG A 20 10.46 -0.88 -25.15
C ARG A 20 10.48 -2.39 -25.01
N ALA A 21 11.26 -3.09 -25.84
CA ALA A 21 11.40 -4.54 -25.76
C ALA A 21 12.05 -4.96 -24.45
N GLN A 22 13.11 -4.26 -24.02
CA GLN A 22 13.74 -4.48 -22.71
C GLN A 22 12.75 -4.26 -21.56
N ALA A 23 11.88 -3.24 -21.66
CA ALA A 23 10.87 -3.00 -20.65
C ALA A 23 9.84 -4.14 -20.58
N ILE A 24 9.31 -4.57 -21.72
CA ILE A 24 8.35 -5.68 -21.78
C ILE A 24 8.98 -6.96 -21.23
N LEU A 25 10.21 -7.29 -21.64
CA LEU A 25 10.94 -8.46 -21.15
C LEU A 25 11.22 -8.35 -19.64
N GLY A 26 11.61 -7.18 -19.15
CA GLY A 26 11.87 -6.94 -17.73
C GLY A 26 10.63 -7.14 -16.86
N TYR A 27 9.50 -6.52 -17.23
CA TYR A 27 8.23 -6.74 -16.53
C TYR A 27 7.73 -8.17 -16.67
N GLY A 28 7.86 -8.78 -17.85
CA GLY A 28 7.48 -10.18 -18.09
C GLY A 28 8.29 -11.16 -17.24
N ALA A 29 9.60 -10.97 -17.12
CA ALA A 29 10.47 -11.79 -16.29
C ALA A 29 10.14 -11.62 -14.80
N ALA A 30 9.95 -10.38 -14.33
CA ALA A 30 9.55 -10.10 -12.95
C ALA A 30 8.18 -10.72 -12.61
N LEU A 31 7.22 -10.64 -13.54
CA LEU A 31 5.91 -11.28 -13.40
C LEU A 31 6.03 -12.79 -13.32
N LEU A 32 6.82 -13.41 -14.20
CA LEU A 32 7.05 -14.85 -14.17
C LEU A 32 7.66 -15.28 -12.83
N LEU A 33 8.69 -14.58 -12.34
CA LEU A 33 9.29 -14.86 -11.04
C LEU A 33 8.27 -14.70 -9.89
N CYS A 34 7.45 -13.65 -9.92
CA CYS A 34 6.39 -13.45 -8.95
C CYS A 34 5.41 -14.62 -8.95
N LEU A 35 4.97 -15.07 -10.12
CA LEU A 35 4.04 -16.20 -10.26
C LEU A 35 4.67 -17.53 -9.81
N LEU A 36 5.97 -17.73 -10.05
CA LEU A 36 6.70 -18.92 -9.58
C LEU A 36 6.81 -18.96 -8.05
N VAL A 37 7.19 -17.84 -7.41
CA VAL A 37 7.26 -17.75 -5.95
C VAL A 37 5.87 -17.91 -5.33
N MET A 38 4.86 -17.27 -5.92
CA MET A 38 3.47 -17.41 -5.49
C MET A 38 2.98 -18.85 -5.62
N GLY A 39 3.27 -19.53 -6.74
CA GLY A 39 2.89 -20.92 -6.97
C GLY A 39 3.64 -21.93 -6.11
N TRP A 40 4.84 -21.57 -5.63
CA TRP A 40 5.55 -22.36 -4.63
C TRP A 40 5.01 -22.15 -3.22
N THR A 41 4.50 -20.95 -2.92
CA THR A 41 3.99 -20.57 -1.59
C THR A 41 2.55 -21.01 -1.38
N TYR A 42 1.71 -20.90 -2.41
CA TYR A 42 0.28 -21.21 -2.37
C TYR A 42 -0.06 -22.36 -3.30
N ASP A 43 -1.01 -23.19 -2.87
CA ASP A 43 -1.53 -24.26 -3.72
C ASP A 43 -2.49 -23.68 -4.78
N LEU A 44 -1.96 -23.36 -5.95
CA LEU A 44 -2.72 -22.82 -7.07
C LEU A 44 -3.57 -23.86 -7.81
N ARG A 45 -3.49 -25.15 -7.42
CA ARG A 45 -4.27 -26.22 -8.04
C ARG A 45 -5.76 -25.91 -7.91
N ARG A 46 -6.52 -26.27 -8.95
CA ARG A 46 -7.97 -26.02 -9.00
C ARG A 46 -8.69 -26.68 -7.83
N GLU A 47 -8.26 -27.87 -7.45
CA GLU A 47 -8.82 -28.66 -6.34
C GLU A 47 -8.68 -27.95 -4.98
N ALA A 48 -7.52 -27.35 -4.71
CA ALA A 48 -7.28 -26.58 -3.49
C ALA A 48 -8.08 -25.26 -3.43
N ARG A 49 -8.39 -24.66 -4.59
CA ARG A 49 -9.13 -23.38 -4.69
C ARG A 49 -10.65 -23.50 -4.59
N HIS A 50 -11.19 -24.70 -4.37
CA HIS A 50 -12.61 -24.87 -4.02
C HIS A 50 -12.94 -24.46 -2.59
N LEU A 51 -11.92 -24.40 -1.73
CA LEU A 51 -12.01 -23.88 -0.39
C LEU A 51 -11.26 -22.53 -0.32
N PRO A 52 -11.66 -21.64 0.60
CA PRO A 52 -10.92 -20.42 0.82
C PRO A 52 -9.59 -20.67 1.50
N TYR A 53 -8.59 -19.81 1.29
CA TYR A 53 -7.28 -19.99 1.92
C TYR A 53 -7.33 -19.79 3.43
N TYR A 54 -8.31 -19.03 3.93
CA TYR A 54 -8.48 -18.80 5.36
C TYR A 54 -9.96 -18.74 5.73
N TYR A 55 -10.37 -19.47 6.77
CA TYR A 55 -11.79 -19.59 7.17
C TYR A 55 -11.98 -19.47 8.69
N GLN A 56 -11.48 -18.37 9.27
CA GLN A 56 -11.61 -18.06 10.70
C GLN A 56 -11.38 -16.57 10.95
N GLY A 57 -11.73 -16.10 12.15
CA GLY A 57 -11.50 -14.71 12.58
C GLY A 57 -12.15 -13.68 11.64
N ASP A 58 -11.46 -12.55 11.41
CA ASP A 58 -12.02 -11.45 10.60
C ASP A 58 -12.12 -11.79 9.11
N ALA A 59 -11.47 -12.86 8.64
CA ALA A 59 -11.69 -13.33 7.27
C ALA A 59 -13.17 -13.63 7.01
N MET A 60 -13.93 -14.03 8.05
CA MET A 60 -15.38 -14.30 7.95
C MET A 60 -16.17 -13.08 7.48
N TYR A 61 -15.71 -11.86 7.79
CA TYR A 61 -16.31 -10.64 7.26
C TYR A 61 -16.13 -10.54 5.73
N TYR A 62 -14.95 -10.90 5.21
CA TYR A 62 -14.71 -10.91 3.77
C TYR A 62 -15.45 -12.06 3.06
N HIS A 63 -15.60 -13.23 3.71
CA HIS A 63 -16.48 -14.29 3.22
C HIS A 63 -17.91 -13.81 3.05
N LEU A 64 -18.45 -13.16 4.09
CA LEU A 64 -19.80 -12.61 4.09
C LEU A 64 -20.00 -11.61 2.96
N THR A 65 -19.14 -10.59 2.89
CA THR A 65 -19.28 -9.49 1.94
C THR A 65 -19.04 -9.92 0.49
N THR A 66 -18.06 -10.79 0.23
CA THR A 66 -17.83 -11.36 -1.10
C THR A 66 -18.99 -12.28 -1.52
N LYS A 67 -19.52 -13.10 -0.60
CA LYS A 67 -20.69 -13.94 -0.89
C LYS A 67 -21.92 -13.10 -1.22
N ALA A 68 -22.22 -12.08 -0.42
CA ALA A 68 -23.31 -11.15 -0.69
C ALA A 68 -23.13 -10.43 -2.04
N LEU A 69 -21.92 -9.99 -2.38
CA LEU A 69 -21.63 -9.37 -3.67
C LEU A 69 -21.89 -10.30 -4.86
N VAL A 70 -21.61 -11.60 -4.71
CA VAL A 70 -21.83 -12.62 -5.74
C VAL A 70 -23.31 -12.99 -5.84
N GLU A 71 -24.00 -13.21 -4.72
CA GLU A 71 -25.39 -13.70 -4.68
C GLU A 71 -26.43 -12.58 -4.84
N ASN A 72 -26.23 -11.43 -4.16
CA ASN A 72 -27.19 -10.33 -4.08
C ASN A 72 -26.85 -9.17 -5.02
N GLY A 73 -25.68 -9.22 -5.67
CA GLY A 73 -25.22 -8.19 -6.58
C GLY A 73 -24.31 -7.14 -5.94
N TRP A 74 -24.46 -6.88 -4.64
CA TRP A 74 -23.62 -5.96 -3.86
C TRP A 74 -23.53 -6.42 -2.40
N TYR A 75 -22.57 -5.88 -1.63
CA TYR A 75 -22.27 -6.38 -0.28
C TYR A 75 -23.10 -5.72 0.84
N GLN A 76 -23.71 -4.57 0.60
CA GLN A 76 -24.29 -3.73 1.67
C GLN A 76 -25.63 -4.25 2.21
N ASP A 77 -26.42 -4.96 1.41
CA ASP A 77 -27.74 -5.49 1.80
C ASP A 77 -27.72 -7.02 1.72
N ILE A 78 -27.99 -7.68 2.84
CA ILE A 78 -27.88 -9.13 2.99
C ILE A 78 -29.18 -9.68 3.57
N PRO A 79 -30.18 -10.01 2.71
CA PRO A 79 -31.48 -10.53 3.12
C PRO A 79 -31.42 -11.85 3.91
N GLN A 80 -30.33 -12.61 3.74
CA GLN A 80 -30.17 -13.95 4.33
C GLN A 80 -29.71 -13.94 5.79
N LEU A 81 -29.33 -12.79 6.36
CA LEU A 81 -28.84 -12.65 7.73
C LEU A 81 -29.57 -11.54 8.48
N GLY A 82 -29.54 -11.55 9.82
CA GLY A 82 -30.12 -10.46 10.64
C GLY A 82 -31.60 -10.64 11.02
N ALA A 83 -32.06 -11.88 11.20
CA ALA A 83 -33.44 -12.17 11.60
C ALA A 83 -33.89 -11.38 12.85
N PRO A 84 -35.15 -10.88 12.90
CA PRO A 84 -36.23 -11.09 11.93
C PRO A 84 -36.17 -10.19 10.68
N GLY A 85 -35.21 -9.25 10.62
CA GLY A 85 -35.01 -8.35 9.49
C GLY A 85 -33.99 -8.87 8.47
N HIS A 86 -33.18 -7.97 7.95
CA HIS A 86 -32.01 -8.27 7.11
C HIS A 86 -30.78 -7.55 7.67
N LEU A 87 -29.58 -8.00 7.29
CA LEU A 87 -28.33 -7.36 7.66
C LEU A 87 -27.99 -6.26 6.64
N ASN A 88 -27.95 -5.02 7.12
CA ASN A 88 -27.59 -3.85 6.32
C ASN A 88 -26.23 -3.31 6.79
N LEU A 89 -25.18 -3.52 6.02
CA LEU A 89 -23.81 -3.13 6.38
C LEU A 89 -23.51 -1.64 6.16
N ARG A 90 -24.51 -0.79 5.90
CA ARG A 90 -24.28 0.66 5.79
C ARG A 90 -24.01 1.32 7.14
N ASP A 91 -24.39 0.69 8.24
CA ASP A 91 -23.99 1.11 9.58
C ASP A 91 -22.57 0.67 9.97
N VAL A 92 -21.89 -0.12 9.12
CA VAL A 92 -20.50 -0.51 9.29
C VAL A 92 -19.59 0.41 8.44
N PRO A 93 -18.53 1.00 9.01
CA PRO A 93 -17.62 1.90 8.31
C PRO A 93 -16.64 1.12 7.42
N THR A 94 -17.14 0.49 6.36
CA THR A 94 -16.35 -0.26 5.37
C THR A 94 -16.62 0.17 3.93
N SER A 95 -17.55 1.11 3.74
CA SER A 95 -18.00 1.58 2.43
C SER A 95 -16.94 2.34 1.62
N ASP A 96 -15.84 2.73 2.25
CA ASP A 96 -14.63 3.33 1.68
C ASP A 96 -13.78 2.35 0.84
N ASN A 97 -14.10 1.04 0.83
CA ASN A 97 -13.38 0.01 0.08
C ASN A 97 -14.03 -0.36 -1.26
N ASN A 98 -14.88 0.51 -1.79
CA ASN A 98 -15.69 0.22 -2.98
C ASN A 98 -14.86 -0.10 -4.24
N LEU A 99 -13.62 0.38 -4.37
CA LEU A 99 -12.75 -0.03 -5.48
C LEU A 99 -12.44 -1.53 -5.43
N HIS A 100 -12.12 -2.06 -4.24
CA HIS A 100 -11.83 -3.49 -4.07
C HIS A 100 -13.07 -4.33 -4.35
N PHE A 101 -14.24 -3.90 -3.89
CA PHE A 101 -15.50 -4.57 -4.22
C PHE A 101 -15.84 -4.51 -5.71
N LEU A 102 -15.54 -3.41 -6.40
CA LEU A 102 -15.68 -3.32 -7.85
C LEU A 102 -14.76 -4.33 -8.56
N LEU A 103 -13.50 -4.46 -8.13
CA LEU A 103 -12.58 -5.47 -8.66
C LEU A 103 -13.09 -6.90 -8.42
N GLN A 104 -13.60 -7.18 -7.22
CA GLN A 104 -14.25 -8.47 -6.93
C GLN A 104 -15.48 -8.69 -7.82
N LYS A 105 -16.26 -7.65 -8.11
CA LYS A 105 -17.42 -7.74 -9.01
C LYS A 105 -17.03 -8.11 -10.43
N LEU A 106 -15.93 -7.54 -10.94
CA LEU A 106 -15.38 -7.92 -12.24
C LEU A 106 -14.90 -9.37 -12.25
N LEU A 107 -14.29 -9.84 -11.16
CA LEU A 107 -13.92 -11.25 -11.02
C LEU A 107 -15.15 -12.18 -10.93
N ALA A 108 -16.20 -11.75 -10.22
CA ALA A 108 -17.45 -12.48 -10.06
C ALA A 108 -18.20 -12.68 -11.39
N ALA A 109 -18.02 -11.78 -12.37
CA ALA A 109 -18.57 -11.96 -13.71
C ALA A 109 -18.09 -13.26 -14.38
N ARG A 110 -16.90 -13.76 -14.00
CA ARG A 110 -16.31 -15.00 -14.52
C ARG A 110 -16.36 -16.16 -13.53
N ALA A 111 -16.10 -15.88 -12.25
CA ALA A 111 -16.11 -16.85 -11.16
C ALA A 111 -17.45 -16.81 -10.44
N LYS A 112 -18.34 -17.77 -10.75
CA LYS A 112 -19.69 -17.84 -10.17
C LYS A 112 -19.73 -18.32 -8.71
N SER A 113 -18.59 -18.67 -8.11
CA SER A 113 -18.49 -19.07 -6.70
C SER A 113 -17.72 -18.02 -5.89
N TYR A 114 -18.24 -17.67 -4.72
CA TYR A 114 -17.65 -16.60 -3.90
C TYR A 114 -16.25 -16.92 -3.40
N HIS A 115 -15.96 -18.18 -3.03
CA HIS A 115 -14.61 -18.61 -2.66
C HIS A 115 -13.60 -18.38 -3.79
N ALA A 116 -13.98 -18.65 -5.04
CA ALA A 116 -13.09 -18.41 -6.17
C ALA A 116 -12.86 -16.91 -6.40
N VAL A 117 -13.89 -16.08 -6.20
CA VAL A 117 -13.74 -14.61 -6.27
C VAL A 117 -12.78 -14.12 -5.19
N LEU A 118 -12.95 -14.58 -3.94
CA LEU A 118 -12.12 -14.23 -2.80
C LEU A 118 -10.65 -14.62 -3.03
N ASN A 119 -10.41 -15.91 -3.32
CA ASN A 119 -9.07 -16.43 -3.55
C ASN A 119 -8.39 -15.75 -4.74
N ASN A 120 -9.10 -15.53 -5.84
CA ASN A 120 -8.52 -14.87 -7.02
C ASN A 120 -8.24 -13.39 -6.78
N PHE A 121 -9.08 -12.70 -6.00
CA PHE A 121 -8.79 -11.33 -5.59
C PHE A 121 -7.52 -11.28 -4.74
N PHE A 122 -7.40 -12.15 -3.74
CA PHE A 122 -6.19 -12.25 -2.92
C PHE A 122 -4.96 -12.57 -3.76
N LEU A 123 -5.00 -13.58 -4.62
CA LEU A 123 -3.86 -13.91 -5.48
C LEU A 123 -3.48 -12.78 -6.45
N LEU A 124 -4.45 -11.98 -6.90
CA LEU A 124 -4.23 -10.84 -7.79
C LEU A 124 -3.45 -9.71 -7.10
N THR A 125 -3.49 -9.58 -5.77
CA THR A 125 -2.74 -8.52 -5.07
C THR A 125 -1.24 -8.70 -5.24
N PHE A 126 -0.71 -9.93 -5.29
CA PHE A 126 0.72 -10.20 -5.45
C PHE A 126 1.32 -9.61 -6.74
N PRO A 127 0.86 -9.98 -7.95
CA PRO A 127 1.37 -9.39 -9.18
C PRO A 127 1.08 -7.89 -9.27
N LEU A 128 -0.06 -7.40 -8.74
CA LEU A 128 -0.33 -5.96 -8.71
C LEU A 128 0.67 -5.18 -7.85
N VAL A 129 0.94 -5.65 -6.63
CA VAL A 129 1.92 -5.04 -5.72
C VAL A 129 3.31 -5.07 -6.37
N MET A 130 3.69 -6.21 -6.97
CA MET A 130 4.99 -6.36 -7.61
C MET A 130 5.16 -5.40 -8.79
N LEU A 131 4.16 -5.33 -9.68
CA LEU A 131 4.21 -4.47 -10.87
C LEU A 131 4.22 -2.99 -10.48
N CYS A 132 3.41 -2.58 -9.51
CA CYS A 132 3.38 -1.20 -9.02
C CYS A 132 4.69 -0.80 -8.34
N ALA A 133 5.26 -1.69 -7.51
CA ALA A 133 6.54 -1.46 -6.88
C ALA A 133 7.68 -1.40 -7.91
N LEU A 134 7.72 -2.34 -8.85
CA LEU A 134 8.73 -2.34 -9.91
C LEU A 134 8.62 -1.09 -10.76
N PHE A 135 7.40 -0.71 -11.17
CA PHE A 135 7.16 0.52 -11.90
C PHE A 135 7.70 1.74 -11.15
N ALA A 136 7.34 1.90 -9.87
CA ALA A 136 7.84 2.99 -9.05
C ALA A 136 9.37 3.01 -8.98
N LEU A 137 10.01 1.89 -8.65
CA LEU A 137 11.48 1.79 -8.56
C LEU A 137 12.17 2.10 -9.90
N ARG A 138 11.57 1.69 -11.04
CA ARG A 138 12.09 2.01 -12.37
C ARG A 138 11.97 3.50 -12.69
N GLN A 139 10.88 4.16 -12.28
CA GLN A 139 10.71 5.61 -12.41
C GLN A 139 11.70 6.39 -11.53
N LEU A 140 12.10 5.82 -10.39
CA LEU A 140 13.15 6.39 -9.52
C LEU A 140 14.58 6.10 -10.03
N GLY A 141 14.73 5.39 -11.14
CA GLY A 141 16.01 5.17 -11.81
C GLY A 141 16.79 3.92 -11.36
N LEU A 142 16.22 3.05 -10.53
CA LEU A 142 16.88 1.81 -10.12
C LEU A 142 16.99 0.83 -11.29
N SER A 143 18.10 0.08 -11.39
CA SER A 143 18.31 -0.90 -12.47
C SER A 143 17.23 -2.00 -12.47
N TRP A 144 17.05 -2.70 -13.59
CA TRP A 144 16.08 -3.80 -13.69
C TRP A 144 16.32 -4.90 -12.66
N LEU A 145 17.59 -5.27 -12.42
CA LEU A 145 17.94 -6.31 -11.45
C LEU A 145 17.54 -5.90 -10.03
N VAL A 146 17.98 -4.72 -9.58
CA VAL A 146 17.68 -4.23 -8.23
C VAL A 146 16.20 -3.95 -8.07
N GLY A 147 15.58 -3.30 -9.07
CA GLY A 147 14.14 -3.01 -9.07
C GLY A 147 13.30 -4.27 -8.96
N THR A 148 13.64 -5.33 -9.71
CA THR A 148 12.93 -6.62 -9.66
C THR A 148 13.15 -7.33 -8.33
N ALA A 149 14.40 -7.35 -7.83
CA ALA A 149 14.69 -7.97 -6.54
C ALA A 149 13.93 -7.26 -5.40
N MET A 150 13.96 -5.93 -5.35
CA MET A 150 13.30 -5.15 -4.31
C MET A 150 11.77 -5.18 -4.43
N SER A 151 11.21 -5.18 -5.65
CA SER A 151 9.76 -5.31 -5.83
C SER A 151 9.25 -6.68 -5.37
N LEU A 152 9.97 -7.76 -5.66
CA LEU A 152 9.65 -9.10 -5.18
C LEU A 152 9.75 -9.17 -3.64
N LEU A 153 10.83 -8.63 -3.04
CA LEU A 153 10.94 -8.59 -1.58
C LEU A 153 9.80 -7.80 -0.92
N TYR A 154 9.38 -6.69 -1.53
CA TYR A 154 8.25 -5.89 -1.04
C TYR A 154 6.90 -6.62 -1.19
N THR A 155 6.70 -7.34 -2.31
CA THR A 155 5.50 -8.15 -2.54
C THR A 155 5.38 -9.32 -1.58
N PHE A 156 6.48 -9.99 -1.28
CA PHE A 156 6.52 -11.18 -0.41
C PHE A 156 6.98 -10.86 1.02
N LEU A 157 6.68 -9.64 1.50
CA LEU A 157 6.86 -9.34 2.92
C LEU A 157 6.05 -10.31 3.78
N PRO A 158 6.54 -10.67 4.99
CA PRO A 158 5.81 -11.54 5.92
C PRO A 158 4.35 -11.08 6.12
N TYR A 159 4.16 -9.76 6.22
CA TYR A 159 2.85 -9.11 6.30
C TYR A 159 1.84 -9.62 5.27
N HIS A 160 2.19 -9.65 3.97
CA HIS A 160 1.25 -10.00 2.89
C HIS A 160 0.78 -11.45 2.98
N ILE A 161 1.65 -12.33 3.49
CA ILE A 161 1.38 -13.76 3.61
C ILE A 161 0.63 -14.06 4.91
N ILE A 162 1.03 -13.47 6.04
CA ILE A 162 0.44 -13.75 7.34
C ILE A 162 -0.95 -13.12 7.47
N ARG A 163 -1.10 -11.89 6.99
CA ARG A 163 -2.40 -11.20 7.04
C ARG A 163 -3.41 -11.79 6.07
N ASN A 164 -2.96 -12.37 4.95
CA ASN A 164 -3.76 -13.21 4.06
C ASN A 164 -5.17 -12.62 3.79
N GLU A 165 -6.17 -13.49 3.66
CA GLU A 165 -7.60 -13.14 3.59
C GLU A 165 -8.15 -12.55 4.91
N HIS A 166 -7.42 -12.63 6.03
CA HIS A 166 -7.87 -12.05 7.30
C HIS A 166 -7.92 -10.52 7.26
N HIS A 167 -7.03 -9.89 6.49
CA HIS A 167 -7.05 -8.45 6.23
C HIS A 167 -6.96 -8.20 4.73
N LEU A 168 -7.92 -8.74 3.98
CA LEU A 168 -7.88 -8.83 2.52
C LEU A 168 -7.60 -7.49 1.83
N PHE A 169 -8.29 -6.42 2.21
CA PHE A 169 -8.13 -5.10 1.60
C PHE A 169 -6.88 -4.36 2.06
N LEU A 170 -6.44 -4.58 3.31
CA LEU A 170 -5.16 -4.06 3.80
C LEU A 170 -3.97 -4.83 3.20
N SER A 171 -4.18 -6.07 2.77
CA SER A 171 -3.18 -6.84 2.03
C SER A 171 -3.08 -6.39 0.57
N ALA A 172 -4.10 -5.70 0.04
CA ALA A 172 -4.08 -5.07 -1.28
C ALA A 172 -3.40 -3.69 -1.26
N TYR A 173 -2.10 -3.62 -0.92
CA TYR A 173 -1.32 -2.38 -0.78
C TYR A 173 -0.59 -1.95 -2.06
N TRP A 174 -1.06 -2.34 -3.24
CA TRP A 174 -0.42 -2.08 -4.53
C TRP A 174 -0.35 -0.59 -4.90
N GLN A 175 -1.21 0.25 -4.32
CA GLN A 175 -1.23 1.69 -4.48
C GLN A 175 -0.11 2.41 -3.71
N VAL A 176 0.46 1.80 -2.67
CA VAL A 176 1.46 2.44 -1.80
C VAL A 176 2.73 2.83 -2.57
N PRO A 177 3.35 1.97 -3.41
CA PRO A 177 4.51 2.38 -4.20
C PRO A 177 4.22 3.51 -5.19
N LEU A 178 3.02 3.53 -5.77
CA LEU A 178 2.60 4.58 -6.71
C LEU A 178 2.45 5.93 -5.99
N PHE A 179 1.90 5.91 -4.78
CA PHE A 179 1.81 7.08 -3.92
C PHE A 179 3.19 7.61 -3.52
N LEU A 180 4.11 6.75 -3.11
CA LEU A 180 5.47 7.16 -2.77
C LEU A 180 6.18 7.82 -3.97
N LEU A 181 5.96 7.33 -5.19
CA LEU A 181 6.48 7.96 -6.40
C LEU A 181 5.96 9.40 -6.57
N VAL A 182 4.65 9.62 -6.38
CA VAL A 182 4.05 10.97 -6.40
C VAL A 182 4.65 11.86 -5.32
N LEU A 183 4.79 11.33 -4.11
CA LEU A 183 5.37 12.04 -2.98
C LEU A 183 6.81 12.49 -3.25
N PHE A 184 7.62 11.65 -3.89
CA PHE A 184 8.97 12.03 -4.32
C PHE A 184 8.97 13.09 -5.39
N TRP A 185 8.08 13.03 -6.39
CA TRP A 185 8.00 14.09 -7.38
C TRP A 185 7.62 15.44 -6.75
N LEU A 186 6.74 15.44 -5.75
CA LEU A 186 6.40 16.65 -4.99
C LEU A 186 7.61 17.19 -4.24
N LEU A 187 8.26 16.36 -3.42
CA LEU A 187 9.42 16.75 -2.59
C LEU A 187 10.61 17.20 -3.43
N ARG A 188 10.76 16.66 -4.64
CA ARG A 188 11.82 17.04 -5.57
C ARG A 188 11.50 18.27 -6.43
N GLY A 189 10.30 18.82 -6.31
CA GLY A 189 9.82 19.92 -7.14
C GLY A 189 9.57 19.51 -8.60
N GLU A 190 9.66 18.21 -8.90
CA GLU A 190 9.37 17.61 -10.21
C GLU A 190 7.88 17.62 -10.56
N LEU A 191 7.02 17.70 -9.54
CA LEU A 191 5.59 17.93 -9.63
C LEU A 191 5.25 19.10 -8.71
N ASN A 192 4.69 20.18 -9.28
CA ASN A 192 4.33 21.39 -8.54
C ASN A 192 3.17 22.12 -9.25
N VAL A 193 2.66 23.20 -8.65
CA VAL A 193 1.54 23.99 -9.19
C VAL A 193 1.76 24.57 -10.59
N ASN A 194 3.01 24.71 -11.05
CA ASN A 194 3.30 25.18 -12.41
C ASN A 194 3.41 24.02 -13.41
N HIS A 195 3.76 22.81 -12.93
CA HIS A 195 4.01 21.62 -13.76
C HIS A 195 2.97 20.49 -13.57
N TRP A 196 1.79 20.81 -13.03
CA TRP A 196 0.73 19.83 -12.77
C TRP A 196 0.01 19.36 -14.04
N ARG A 197 0.03 20.14 -15.14
CA ARG A 197 -0.57 19.75 -16.43
C ARG A 197 0.33 18.82 -17.25
N THR A 198 1.03 17.92 -16.57
CA THR A 198 1.91 16.91 -17.18
C THR A 198 1.35 15.51 -16.90
N TRP A 199 1.93 14.49 -17.52
CA TRP A 199 1.55 13.10 -17.23
C TRP A 199 1.73 12.76 -15.74
N ARG A 200 2.69 13.39 -15.04
CA ARG A 200 2.91 13.20 -13.59
C ARG A 200 1.76 13.74 -12.76
N GLY A 201 1.19 14.88 -13.15
CA GLY A 201 0.00 15.41 -12.46
C GLY A 201 -1.25 14.60 -12.75
N ALA A 202 -1.46 14.14 -13.99
CA ALA A 202 -2.53 13.20 -14.31
C ALA A 202 -2.38 11.88 -13.51
N PHE A 203 -1.15 11.36 -13.42
CA PHE A 203 -0.84 10.20 -12.61
C PHE A 203 -1.11 10.43 -11.12
N ALA A 204 -0.73 11.59 -10.58
CA ALA A 204 -1.01 11.95 -9.18
C ALA A 204 -2.51 12.02 -8.89
N LEU A 205 -3.32 12.54 -9.82
CA LEU A 205 -4.78 12.54 -9.71
C LEU A 205 -5.35 11.12 -9.71
N ILE A 206 -4.87 10.26 -10.60
CA ILE A 206 -5.27 8.83 -10.63
C ILE A 206 -4.93 8.17 -9.30
N VAL A 207 -3.72 8.35 -8.78
CA VAL A 207 -3.29 7.78 -7.50
C VAL A 207 -4.13 8.32 -6.34
N ALA A 208 -4.46 9.61 -6.32
CA ALA A 208 -5.36 10.19 -5.32
C ALA A 208 -6.77 9.57 -5.38
N VAL A 209 -7.30 9.32 -6.59
CA VAL A 209 -8.56 8.61 -6.78
C VAL A 209 -8.49 7.19 -6.23
N LEU A 210 -7.43 6.45 -6.58
CA LEU A 210 -7.21 5.09 -6.10
C LEU A 210 -7.16 5.06 -4.57
N LEU A 211 -6.40 5.97 -3.93
CA LEU A 211 -6.30 6.04 -2.47
C LEU A 211 -7.63 6.40 -1.80
N GLY A 212 -8.39 7.35 -2.35
CA GLY A 212 -9.69 7.75 -1.82
C GLY A 212 -10.79 6.70 -1.95
N SER A 213 -10.59 5.68 -2.79
CA SER A 213 -11.56 4.61 -3.08
C SER A 213 -11.17 3.22 -2.58
N SER A 214 -10.00 3.07 -1.95
CA SER A 214 -9.40 1.77 -1.59
C SER A 214 -9.19 1.55 -0.10
N GLY A 215 -9.88 2.30 0.75
CA GLY A 215 -9.76 2.19 2.21
C GLY A 215 -9.33 3.49 2.91
N TYR A 216 -10.00 3.86 4.01
CA TYR A 216 -9.69 5.05 4.81
C TYR A 216 -8.31 4.97 5.45
N TYR A 217 -7.79 3.77 5.72
CA TYR A 217 -6.43 3.60 6.23
C TYR A 217 -5.40 4.15 5.24
N TYR A 218 -5.46 3.75 3.96
CA TYR A 218 -4.53 4.26 2.95
C TYR A 218 -4.74 5.74 2.67
N ALA A 219 -5.98 6.21 2.66
CA ALA A 219 -6.30 7.62 2.54
C ALA A 219 -5.69 8.44 3.70
N PHE A 220 -5.82 7.96 4.94
CA PHE A 220 -5.26 8.59 6.14
C PHE A 220 -3.74 8.71 6.06
N PHE A 221 -3.04 7.59 5.81
CA PHE A 221 -1.58 7.60 5.69
C PHE A 221 -1.10 8.48 4.53
N ALA A 222 -1.80 8.45 3.39
CA ALA A 222 -1.47 9.31 2.25
C ALA A 222 -1.63 10.79 2.60
N CYS A 223 -2.75 11.16 3.24
CA CYS A 223 -2.98 12.53 3.70
C CYS A 223 -1.92 12.98 4.69
N PHE A 224 -1.54 12.13 5.66
CA PHE A 224 -0.47 12.42 6.60
C PHE A 224 0.85 12.70 5.88
N PHE A 225 1.28 11.83 4.97
CA PHE A 225 2.55 12.04 4.25
C PHE A 225 2.51 13.26 3.31
N LEU A 226 1.35 13.57 2.72
CA LEU A 226 1.15 14.80 1.96
C LEU A 226 1.23 16.04 2.85
N LEU A 227 0.72 15.99 4.09
CA LEU A 227 0.86 17.06 5.08
C LEU A 227 2.33 17.28 5.46
N ILE A 228 3.07 16.19 5.71
CA ILE A 228 4.52 16.26 5.95
C ILE A 228 5.23 16.86 4.74
N ALA A 229 4.91 16.44 3.52
CA ALA A 229 5.51 17.00 2.31
C ALA A 229 5.18 18.49 2.14
N ALA A 230 3.93 18.91 2.40
CA ALA A 230 3.52 20.31 2.37
C ALA A 230 4.35 21.16 3.37
N GLY A 231 4.49 20.66 4.60
CA GLY A 231 5.29 21.31 5.65
C GLY A 231 6.77 21.41 5.28
N LEU A 232 7.38 20.32 4.80
CA LEU A 232 8.78 20.30 4.36
C LEU A 232 9.02 21.27 3.21
N LEU A 233 8.15 21.25 2.19
CA LEU A 233 8.25 22.15 1.03
C LEU A 233 8.12 23.62 1.43
N TRP A 234 7.23 23.93 2.38
CA TRP A 234 7.04 25.29 2.89
C TRP A 234 8.23 25.76 3.73
N LEU A 235 8.73 24.93 4.65
CA LEU A 235 9.88 25.25 5.51
C LEU A 235 11.21 25.36 4.74
N GLN A 236 11.29 24.77 3.55
CA GLN A 236 12.43 24.91 2.65
C GLN A 236 12.51 26.28 1.95
N GLN A 237 11.42 27.07 1.97
CA GLN A 237 11.39 28.33 1.25
C GLN A 237 12.17 29.42 1.99
N PRO A 238 13.09 30.13 1.32
CA PRO A 238 13.87 31.21 1.94
C PRO A 238 13.02 32.44 2.27
N LYS A 239 11.85 32.59 1.63
CA LYS A 239 10.94 33.73 1.81
C LYS A 239 9.65 33.31 2.50
N TRP A 240 9.32 34.00 3.59
CA TRP A 240 8.05 33.88 4.30
C TRP A 240 6.93 34.42 3.40
N GLY A 241 6.32 33.55 2.59
CA GLY A 241 5.28 33.94 1.62
C GLY A 241 5.10 33.02 0.44
N GLU A 242 6.02 32.08 0.19
CA GLU A 242 5.91 31.11 -0.92
C GLU A 242 5.00 29.91 -0.57
N TRP A 243 3.80 30.17 -0.03
CA TRP A 243 2.81 29.15 0.35
C TRP A 243 2.31 28.32 -0.84
N ARG A 244 2.50 28.81 -2.07
CA ARG A 244 2.10 28.15 -3.33
C ARG A 244 2.71 26.75 -3.49
N VAL A 245 3.85 26.47 -2.86
CA VAL A 245 4.49 25.14 -2.90
C VAL A 245 3.68 24.06 -2.20
N ALA A 246 2.86 24.43 -1.20
CA ALA A 246 2.04 23.51 -0.44
C ALA A 246 0.64 23.29 -1.06
N VAL A 247 0.25 24.12 -2.04
CA VAL A 247 -1.10 24.08 -2.64
C VAL A 247 -1.40 22.73 -3.28
N LEU A 248 -0.46 22.16 -4.04
CA LEU A 248 -0.70 20.90 -4.72
C LEU A 248 -0.84 19.72 -3.73
N PRO A 249 0.03 19.53 -2.72
CA PRO A 249 -0.22 18.58 -1.64
C PRO A 249 -1.59 18.75 -0.97
N PHE A 250 -1.99 19.97 -0.61
CA PHE A 250 -3.31 20.24 -0.01
C PHE A 250 -4.47 19.95 -0.96
N ALA A 251 -4.33 20.22 -2.26
CA ALA A 251 -5.34 19.87 -3.25
C ALA A 251 -5.52 18.35 -3.37
N LEU A 252 -4.43 17.57 -3.31
CA LEU A 252 -4.50 16.12 -3.30
C LEU A 252 -5.16 15.59 -2.02
N ILE A 253 -4.84 16.17 -0.85
CA ILE A 253 -5.52 15.84 0.43
C ILE A 253 -7.02 16.11 0.31
N ALA A 254 -7.41 17.28 -0.19
CA ALA A 254 -8.82 17.64 -0.34
C ALA A 254 -9.55 16.67 -1.30
N LEU A 255 -8.92 16.29 -2.41
CA LEU A 255 -9.47 15.32 -3.34
C LEU A 255 -9.68 13.94 -2.68
N ILE A 256 -8.68 13.43 -1.96
CA ILE A 256 -8.77 12.16 -1.24
C ILE A 256 -9.91 12.22 -0.20
N ALA A 257 -9.97 13.29 0.59
CA ALA A 257 -11.00 13.47 1.62
C ALA A 257 -12.42 13.53 1.02
N VAL A 258 -12.61 14.26 -0.07
CA VAL A 258 -13.89 14.32 -0.78
C VAL A 258 -14.32 12.95 -1.30
N LEU A 259 -13.39 12.16 -1.85
CA LEU A 259 -13.70 10.82 -2.35
C LEU A 259 -14.06 9.84 -1.23
N VAL A 260 -13.33 9.88 -0.11
CA VAL A 260 -13.67 9.08 1.07
C VAL A 260 -15.06 9.46 1.57
N ALA A 261 -15.36 10.76 1.69
CA ALA A 261 -16.68 11.23 2.10
C ALA A 261 -17.79 10.80 1.11
N ALA A 262 -17.51 10.83 -0.20
CA ALA A 262 -18.45 10.37 -1.22
C ALA A 262 -18.74 8.86 -1.11
N HIS A 263 -17.72 8.04 -0.82
CA HIS A 263 -17.90 6.61 -0.60
C HIS A 263 -18.61 6.28 0.72
N LEU A 264 -18.38 7.06 1.77
CA LEU A 264 -19.06 6.93 3.05
C LEU A 264 -20.47 7.55 3.07
N TYR A 265 -20.82 8.36 2.07
CA TYR A 265 -22.11 9.07 2.03
C TYR A 265 -23.34 8.18 2.25
N PRO A 266 -23.47 6.97 1.64
CA PRO A 266 -24.59 6.09 1.92
C PRO A 266 -24.66 5.64 3.38
N SER A 267 -23.50 5.39 4.01
CA SER A 267 -23.38 5.02 5.42
C SER A 267 -23.73 6.20 6.34
N ILE A 268 -23.21 7.40 6.05
CA ILE A 268 -23.52 8.62 6.80
C ILE A 268 -25.04 8.90 6.76
N ARG A 269 -25.65 8.81 5.58
CA ARG A 269 -27.10 8.99 5.44
C ARG A 269 -27.87 7.94 6.24
N TYR A 270 -27.45 6.68 6.18
CA TYR A 270 -28.11 5.59 6.91
C TYR A 270 -28.05 5.82 8.43
N VAL A 271 -26.87 6.13 8.97
CA VAL A 271 -26.67 6.40 10.40
C VAL A 271 -27.45 7.64 10.85
N ASN A 272 -27.51 8.70 10.05
CA ASN A 272 -28.31 9.89 10.37
C ASN A 272 -29.82 9.60 10.43
N GLN A 273 -30.29 8.63 9.66
CA GLN A 273 -31.72 8.26 9.61
C GLN A 273 -32.12 7.24 10.68
N ASN A 274 -31.24 6.29 10.99
CA ASN A 274 -31.55 5.13 11.83
C ASN A 274 -30.86 5.16 13.20
N GLY A 275 -29.95 6.11 13.42
CA GLY A 275 -29.07 6.17 14.59
C GLY A 275 -27.80 5.34 14.43
N PRO A 276 -26.78 5.57 15.28
CA PRO A 276 -25.55 4.80 15.27
C PRO A 276 -25.72 3.43 15.93
N THR A 277 -25.00 2.42 15.44
CA THR A 277 -24.98 1.07 16.01
C THR A 277 -23.95 0.98 17.15
N ALA A 278 -24.43 0.88 18.39
CA ALA A 278 -23.61 0.94 19.61
C ALA A 278 -22.55 -0.18 19.73
N VAL A 279 -22.71 -1.28 18.99
CA VAL A 279 -21.82 -2.46 19.04
C VAL A 279 -20.46 -2.19 18.37
N ILE A 280 -20.39 -1.20 17.46
CA ILE A 280 -19.17 -0.85 16.74
C ILE A 280 -18.70 0.52 17.24
N SER A 281 -18.01 0.53 18.38
CA SER A 281 -17.34 1.74 18.87
C SER A 281 -15.82 1.53 18.83
N ARG A 282 -15.12 2.47 18.19
CA ARG A 282 -13.66 2.61 18.30
C ARG A 282 -13.37 3.50 19.47
N VAL A 283 -12.37 3.13 20.26
CA VAL A 283 -11.87 3.97 21.36
C VAL A 283 -10.46 4.41 21.05
N ALA A 284 -10.08 5.60 21.50
CA ALA A 284 -8.74 6.14 21.24
C ALA A 284 -7.62 5.19 21.68
N GLY A 285 -7.86 4.39 22.73
CA GLY A 285 -6.92 3.38 23.22
C GLY A 285 -6.59 2.27 22.21
N ASP A 286 -7.41 2.05 21.18
CA ASP A 286 -7.11 1.08 20.11
C ASP A 286 -5.84 1.47 19.34
N ALA A 287 -5.57 2.78 19.18
CA ALA A 287 -4.35 3.25 18.51
C ALA A 287 -3.07 2.84 19.27
N ASP A 288 -3.12 2.86 20.61
CA ASP A 288 -2.01 2.38 21.44
C ASP A 288 -1.95 0.86 21.53
N ALA A 289 -3.11 0.20 21.55
CA ALA A 289 -3.17 -1.26 21.59
C ALA A 289 -2.53 -1.85 20.32
N TYR A 290 -2.92 -1.38 19.13
CA TYR A 290 -2.52 -1.95 17.84
C TYR A 290 -1.37 -1.20 17.14
N GLY A 291 -0.71 -0.27 17.83
CA GLY A 291 0.41 0.49 17.30
C GLY A 291 1.65 -0.36 16.98
N LEU A 292 2.49 0.15 16.08
CA LEU A 292 3.77 -0.45 15.73
C LEU A 292 4.72 -0.49 16.91
N ARG A 293 5.57 -1.50 16.92
CA ARG A 293 6.71 -1.61 17.83
C ARG A 293 7.98 -1.76 17.03
N MET A 294 8.94 -0.86 17.24
CA MET A 294 10.24 -0.92 16.56
C MET A 294 10.91 -2.28 16.71
N ALA A 295 10.89 -2.84 17.92
CA ALA A 295 11.48 -4.14 18.15
C ALA A 295 10.79 -5.23 17.30
N GLN A 296 9.47 -5.24 17.15
CA GLN A 296 8.78 -6.21 16.28
C GLN A 296 9.15 -6.04 14.80
N MET A 297 9.38 -4.81 14.35
CA MET A 297 9.82 -4.53 12.98
C MET A 297 11.21 -5.13 12.68
N LEU A 298 12.08 -5.18 13.69
CA LEU A 298 13.44 -5.71 13.59
C LEU A 298 13.55 -7.21 13.89
N MET A 299 12.55 -7.77 14.55
CA MET A 299 12.50 -9.20 14.88
C MET A 299 12.28 -10.07 13.63
N PRO A 300 12.73 -11.33 13.64
CA PRO A 300 12.36 -12.29 12.61
C PRO A 300 10.86 -12.59 12.68
N VAL A 301 10.33 -13.20 11.62
CA VAL A 301 8.95 -13.66 11.59
C VAL A 301 8.70 -14.77 12.63
N ARG A 302 7.48 -14.86 13.17
CA ARG A 302 7.07 -16.03 13.98
C ARG A 302 7.26 -17.33 13.18
N PHE A 303 7.57 -18.40 13.90
CA PHE A 303 7.80 -19.73 13.33
C PHE A 303 8.88 -19.75 12.24
N HIS A 304 9.93 -18.93 12.42
CA HIS A 304 11.06 -18.90 11.50
C HIS A 304 11.66 -20.30 11.28
N ARG A 305 12.01 -20.63 10.02
CA ARG A 305 12.50 -21.98 9.66
C ARG A 305 13.78 -22.40 10.40
N TRP A 306 14.64 -21.42 10.68
CA TRP A 306 15.83 -21.61 11.51
C TRP A 306 15.45 -21.46 12.99
N LYS A 307 15.51 -22.58 13.74
CA LYS A 307 15.03 -22.71 15.11
C LYS A 307 15.54 -21.63 16.08
N PRO A 308 16.84 -21.25 16.11
CA PRO A 308 17.31 -20.19 16.99
C PRO A 308 16.58 -18.85 16.82
N LEU A 309 16.22 -18.47 15.59
CA LEU A 309 15.44 -17.25 15.35
C LEU A 309 13.97 -17.39 15.76
N ALA A 310 13.40 -18.59 15.62
CA ALA A 310 12.04 -18.86 16.09
C ALA A 310 11.95 -18.84 17.62
N ASP A 311 12.95 -19.41 18.29
CA ASP A 311 13.04 -19.41 19.76
C ASP A 311 13.24 -17.97 20.28
N PHE A 312 14.14 -17.20 19.65
CA PHE A 312 14.33 -15.78 19.95
C PHE A 312 13.06 -14.94 19.78
N LYS A 313 12.31 -15.17 18.70
CA LYS A 313 11.01 -14.51 18.48
C LYS A 313 9.97 -14.91 19.52
N THR A 314 9.93 -16.20 19.88
CA THR A 314 9.02 -16.72 20.90
C THR A 314 9.29 -16.08 22.26
N GLU A 315 10.56 -16.00 22.66
CA GLU A 315 10.98 -15.35 23.91
C GLU A 315 10.58 -13.86 23.94
N TYR A 316 10.83 -13.12 22.85
CA TYR A 316 10.43 -11.72 22.76
C TYR A 316 8.90 -11.53 22.86
N ASN A 317 8.15 -12.47 22.29
CA ASN A 317 6.69 -12.41 22.25
C ASN A 317 6.01 -12.70 23.59
N LEU A 318 6.75 -13.07 24.64
CA LEU A 318 6.24 -13.17 26.01
C LEU A 318 6.03 -11.81 26.69
N ARG A 319 6.46 -10.71 26.05
CA ARG A 319 6.34 -9.35 26.59
C ARG A 319 4.88 -8.84 26.52
N ALA A 320 4.57 -7.83 27.32
CA ALA A 320 3.25 -7.19 27.32
C ALA A 320 2.97 -6.42 26.01
N LEU A 321 1.70 -6.27 25.62
CA LEU A 321 1.20 -5.63 24.39
C LEU A 321 1.80 -6.21 23.10
N ILE A 322 1.94 -7.53 23.07
CA ILE A 322 2.19 -8.29 21.85
C ILE A 322 0.85 -8.79 21.32
N ASN A 323 0.50 -8.39 20.11
CA ASN A 323 -0.74 -8.73 19.44
C ASN A 323 -0.48 -8.86 17.93
N GLU A 324 -1.37 -8.34 17.12
CA GLU A 324 -1.22 -8.08 15.70
C GLU A 324 0.09 -7.40 15.28
N ASN A 325 0.72 -6.60 16.15
CA ASN A 325 2.01 -5.98 15.90
C ASN A 325 3.16 -6.99 15.70
N ASP A 326 2.94 -8.27 16.01
CA ASP A 326 3.87 -9.36 15.74
C ASP A 326 4.16 -9.56 14.23
N ASP A 327 3.17 -9.24 13.39
CA ASP A 327 3.24 -9.39 11.94
C ASP A 327 4.01 -8.24 11.25
N ALA A 328 4.44 -7.24 12.02
CA ALA A 328 5.13 -6.04 11.52
C ALA A 328 6.60 -6.27 11.10
N SER A 329 7.06 -7.52 11.12
CA SER A 329 8.46 -7.88 10.82
C SER A 329 8.85 -7.44 9.40
N LEU A 330 9.87 -6.59 9.26
CA LEU A 330 10.32 -6.04 7.97
C LEU A 330 11.17 -7.03 7.14
N GLY A 331 11.58 -8.13 7.77
CA GLY A 331 12.62 -9.01 7.23
C GLY A 331 14.01 -8.36 7.26
N PHE A 332 15.04 -9.13 6.92
CA PHE A 332 16.43 -8.71 7.06
C PHE A 332 16.78 -7.45 6.24
N VAL A 333 16.42 -7.43 4.96
CA VAL A 333 16.72 -6.30 4.06
C VAL A 333 15.97 -5.04 4.49
N GLY A 334 14.69 -5.17 4.85
CA GLY A 334 13.87 -4.05 5.34
C GLY A 334 14.37 -3.50 6.67
N ALA A 335 14.78 -4.36 7.59
CA ALA A 335 15.35 -3.97 8.88
C ALA A 335 16.68 -3.20 8.71
N LEU A 336 17.59 -3.67 7.85
CA LEU A 336 18.83 -2.94 7.54
C LEU A 336 18.55 -1.58 6.88
N GLY A 337 17.58 -1.53 5.95
CA GLY A 337 17.15 -0.28 5.33
C GLY A 337 16.60 0.71 6.37
N PHE A 338 15.71 0.25 7.26
CA PHE A 338 15.14 1.05 8.33
C PHE A 338 16.22 1.60 9.28
N LEU A 339 17.13 0.74 9.77
CA LEU A 339 18.22 1.15 10.65
C LEU A 339 19.20 2.10 9.96
N GLY A 340 19.51 1.86 8.69
CA GLY A 340 20.35 2.75 7.89
C GLY A 340 19.73 4.15 7.70
N LEU A 341 18.42 4.21 7.45
CA LEU A 341 17.69 5.47 7.34
C LEU A 341 17.57 6.19 8.69
N LEU A 342 17.36 5.45 9.78
CA LEU A 342 17.35 6.02 11.13
C LEU A 342 18.73 6.60 11.49
N TRP A 343 19.81 5.86 11.21
CA TRP A 343 21.17 6.34 11.37
C TRP A 343 21.40 7.61 10.53
N TRP A 344 20.99 7.60 9.25
CA TRP A 344 21.13 8.76 8.38
C TRP A 344 20.43 10.00 8.95
N PHE A 345 19.20 9.86 9.42
CA PHE A 345 18.42 10.93 10.04
C PHE A 345 19.15 11.54 11.24
N LEU A 346 19.68 10.69 12.12
CA LEU A 346 20.30 11.11 13.38
C LEU A 346 21.65 11.82 13.17
N PHE A 347 22.45 11.38 12.19
CA PHE A 347 23.85 11.79 12.05
C PHE A 347 24.14 12.72 10.86
N ARG A 348 23.35 12.69 9.78
CA ARG A 348 23.64 13.49 8.57
C ARG A 348 22.96 14.87 8.51
N ARG A 349 22.10 15.19 9.49
CA ARG A 349 21.48 16.50 9.81
C ARG A 349 21.76 17.65 8.82
N PRO A 350 21.19 17.62 7.60
CA PRO A 350 21.35 18.72 6.67
C PRO A 350 20.52 19.92 7.16
N PRO A 351 20.88 21.15 6.79
CA PRO A 351 19.96 22.27 6.83
C PRO A 351 18.68 21.94 6.07
N LEU A 352 17.52 22.44 6.52
CA LEU A 352 16.23 22.17 5.89
C LEU A 352 16.24 22.50 4.38
N THR A 353 16.90 23.61 4.01
CA THR A 353 17.06 24.06 2.61
C THR A 353 17.81 23.07 1.71
N GLN A 354 18.58 22.15 2.28
CA GLN A 354 19.35 21.13 1.55
C GLN A 354 18.68 19.76 1.53
N LEU A 355 17.47 19.62 2.11
CA LEU A 355 16.73 18.35 2.08
C LEU A 355 16.36 17.88 0.67
N ASN A 356 16.27 18.80 -0.29
CA ASN A 356 16.03 18.49 -1.71
C ASN A 356 17.29 18.65 -2.57
N GLU A 357 18.48 18.45 -1.99
CA GLU A 357 19.70 18.48 -2.79
C GLU A 357 19.72 17.41 -3.89
N SER A 358 20.33 17.73 -5.01
CA SER A 358 20.43 16.78 -6.13
C SER A 358 21.35 15.61 -5.80
N GLY A 359 21.05 14.43 -6.33
CA GLY A 359 21.88 13.23 -6.17
C GLY A 359 21.45 12.32 -5.02
N GLN A 360 22.29 11.34 -4.69
CA GLN A 360 21.96 10.25 -3.76
C GLN A 360 21.70 10.73 -2.32
N ARG A 361 22.42 11.77 -1.87
CA ARG A 361 22.28 12.26 -0.50
C ARG A 361 20.90 12.87 -0.24
N GLY A 362 20.37 13.66 -1.17
CA GLY A 362 18.99 14.16 -1.13
C GLY A 362 17.95 13.06 -1.03
N TRP A 363 18.13 11.95 -1.75
CA TRP A 363 17.28 10.76 -1.59
C TRP A 363 17.27 10.24 -0.16
N PHE A 364 18.45 10.05 0.44
CA PHE A 364 18.55 9.57 1.82
C PHE A 364 17.97 10.57 2.81
N HIS A 365 18.13 11.88 2.60
CA HIS A 365 17.51 12.91 3.45
C HIS A 365 15.98 12.82 3.42
N GLN A 366 15.38 12.71 2.24
CA GLN A 366 13.92 12.59 2.10
C GLN A 366 13.40 11.25 2.66
N LEU A 367 14.02 10.14 2.26
CA LEU A 367 13.63 8.80 2.73
C LEU A 367 13.73 8.66 4.25
N SER A 368 14.82 9.14 4.84
CA SER A 368 15.03 9.06 6.29
C SER A 368 14.02 9.92 7.05
N THR A 369 13.76 11.14 6.58
CA THR A 369 12.75 12.04 7.15
C THR A 369 11.36 11.40 7.11
N LEU A 370 10.93 10.93 5.93
CA LEU A 370 9.62 10.28 5.78
C LEU A 370 9.51 9.01 6.64
N THR A 371 10.57 8.22 6.72
CA THR A 371 10.61 7.00 7.56
C THR A 371 10.41 7.34 9.04
N VAL A 372 11.09 8.37 9.54
CA VAL A 372 10.95 8.81 10.94
C VAL A 372 9.54 9.36 11.21
N PHE A 373 9.00 10.21 10.34
CA PHE A 373 7.63 10.71 10.52
C PHE A 373 6.58 9.59 10.46
N GLY A 374 6.73 8.63 9.54
CA GLY A 374 5.87 7.45 9.47
C GLY A 374 5.95 6.58 10.72
N PHE A 375 7.17 6.36 11.23
CA PHE A 375 7.39 5.61 12.47
C PHE A 375 6.79 6.33 13.69
N LEU A 376 7.00 7.64 13.83
CA LEU A 376 6.44 8.45 14.91
C LEU A 376 4.91 8.50 14.89
N LEU A 377 4.30 8.45 13.70
CA LEU A 377 2.85 8.34 13.58
C LEU A 377 2.33 6.99 14.08
N ALA A 378 2.96 5.91 13.64
CA ALA A 378 2.41 4.57 13.77
C ALA A 378 2.85 3.82 15.03
N THR A 379 3.92 4.23 15.71
CA THR A 379 4.41 3.56 16.92
C THR A 379 3.45 3.72 18.09
N ILE A 380 3.42 2.74 19.00
CA ILE A 380 2.69 2.85 20.28
C ILE A 380 3.13 4.12 21.03
N GLY A 381 2.16 4.88 21.56
CA GLY A 381 2.39 6.19 22.19
C GLY A 381 2.79 7.29 21.20
N GLY A 382 2.64 7.05 19.89
CA GLY A 382 3.01 7.97 18.82
C GLY A 382 1.95 9.05 18.55
N VAL A 383 2.18 9.80 17.46
CA VAL A 383 1.27 10.87 17.03
C VAL A 383 -0.12 10.32 16.69
N GLY A 384 -0.20 9.08 16.19
CA GLY A 384 -1.48 8.41 15.89
C GLY A 384 -2.38 8.29 17.12
N SER A 385 -1.83 8.03 18.30
CA SER A 385 -2.59 7.95 19.55
C SER A 385 -3.17 9.32 19.95
N LEU A 386 -2.43 10.41 19.71
CA LEU A 386 -2.94 11.77 19.93
C LEU A 386 -4.07 12.11 18.95
N VAL A 387 -3.90 11.76 17.68
CA VAL A 387 -4.94 11.94 16.65
C VAL A 387 -6.21 11.20 17.02
N ALA A 388 -6.09 9.94 17.47
CA ALA A 388 -7.20 9.13 17.95
C ALA A 388 -7.89 9.76 19.17
N LEU A 389 -7.12 10.33 20.11
CA LEU A 389 -7.69 11.01 21.30
C LEU A 389 -8.57 12.22 20.92
N PHE A 390 -8.23 12.95 19.87
CA PHE A 390 -9.03 14.07 19.37
C PHE A 390 -10.24 13.65 18.50
N GLY A 391 -10.58 12.36 18.48
CA GLY A 391 -11.80 11.85 17.83
C GLY A 391 -11.65 11.56 16.33
N LEU A 392 -10.41 11.48 15.83
CA LEU A 392 -10.11 10.95 14.48
C LEU A 392 -9.75 9.46 14.60
N THR A 393 -10.68 8.65 15.12
CA THR A 393 -10.55 7.20 15.30
C THR A 393 -11.15 6.39 14.16
#